data_AF-F9XMA3-F1
#
_entry.id   AF-F9XMA3-F1
#
_cell.length_a   1.000
_cell.length_b   1.000
_cell.length_c   1.000
_cell.angle_alpha   90.00
_cell.angle_beta   90.00
_cell.angle_gamma   90.00
#
_symmetry.space_group_name_H-M   'P 1'
#
loop_
_entity.id
_entity.type
_entity.pdbx_description
1 polymer ?
#
loop_
_entity_poly.entity_id
_entity_poly.type
_entity_poly.pdbx_seq_one_letter_code
_entity_poly.pdbx_strand_id
1 'polypeptide(L)' 'HHTTTAAPVHHQRRKPTMGDKLSGAMMKLSGTLTRKPGKKAAGTRRMNGTDGKGSHR' A
#
# COMPACT_ATOMS: atom_id res chain seq x y z
N HIS A 1 29.25 -20.56 18.93
CA HIS A 1 29.01 -19.54 17.89
C HIS A 1 27.83 -19.96 17.04
N HIS A 2 26.66 -19.32 17.21
CA HIS A 2 25.47 -19.55 16.38
C HIS A 2 25.43 -18.48 15.29
N THR A 3 25.65 -18.87 14.05
CA THR A 3 25.56 -18.00 12.87
C THR A 3 24.10 -17.96 12.41
N THR A 4 23.41 -16.85 12.69
CA THR A 4 22.04 -16.64 12.22
C THR A 4 22.06 -16.19 10.76
N THR A 5 21.87 -17.11 9.82
CA THR A 5 21.68 -16.78 8.40
C THR A 5 20.32 -16.09 8.23
N ALA A 6 20.32 -14.76 8.05
CA ALA A 6 19.11 -14.02 7.72
C ALA A 6 18.62 -14.43 6.32
N ALA A 7 17.47 -15.08 6.24
CA ALA A 7 16.83 -15.41 4.97
C ALA A 7 16.52 -14.12 4.16
N PRO A 8 16.64 -14.14 2.82
CA PRO A 8 16.33 -12.98 2.01
C PRO A 8 14.84 -12.64 2.13
N VAL A 9 14.54 -11.44 2.63
CA VAL A 9 13.17 -10.90 2.65
C VAL A 9 12.78 -10.65 1.20
N HIS A 10 12.04 -11.59 0.61
CA HIS A 10 11.44 -11.39 -0.70
C HIS A 10 10.46 -10.22 -0.58
N HIS A 11 10.86 -9.03 -1.03
CA HIS A 11 9.94 -7.92 -1.27
C HIS A 11 9.00 -8.30 -2.42
N GLN A 12 8.00 -9.13 -2.11
CA GLN A 12 6.98 -9.52 -3.05
C GLN A 12 6.20 -8.24 -3.39
N ARG A 13 6.51 -7.65 -4.55
CA ARG A 13 5.71 -6.55 -5.10
C ARG A 13 4.31 -7.09 -5.35
N ARG A 14 3.43 -6.94 -4.35
CA ARG A 14 2.05 -7.38 -4.47
C ARG A 14 1.39 -6.60 -5.60
N LYS A 15 0.78 -7.33 -6.54
CA LYS A 15 -0.13 -6.71 -7.50
C LYS A 15 -1.33 -6.18 -6.70
N PRO A 16 -1.73 -4.90 -6.85
CA PRO A 16 -2.89 -4.37 -6.16
C PRO A 16 -4.13 -5.18 -6.56
N THR A 17 -4.87 -5.62 -5.55
CA THR A 17 -6.11 -6.39 -5.75
C THR A 17 -7.24 -5.47 -6.21
N MET A 18 -8.34 -6.04 -6.71
CA MET A 18 -9.54 -5.24 -7.01
C MET A 18 -10.09 -4.52 -5.76
N GLY A 19 -9.97 -5.15 -4.59
CA GLY A 19 -10.34 -4.53 -3.32
C GLY A 19 -9.46 -3.33 -2.95
N ASP A 20 -8.14 -3.42 -3.21
CA ASP A 20 -7.23 -2.29 -3.02
C ASP A 20 -7.57 -1.14 -3.98
N LYS A 21 -7.95 -1.45 -5.22
CA LYS A 21 -8.40 -0.43 -6.18
C LYS A 21 -9.67 0.29 -5.73
N LEU A 22 -10.69 -0.46 -5.29
CA LEU A 22 -11.94 0.13 -4.81
C LEU A 22 -11.72 0.95 -3.52
N SER A 23 -11.00 0.39 -2.55
CA SER A 23 -10.65 1.08 -1.30
C SER A 23 -9.82 2.34 -1.57
N GLY A 24 -8.86 2.26 -2.49
CA GLY A 24 -8.03 3.39 -2.89
C GLY A 24 -8.83 4.48 -3.61
N ALA A 25 -9.78 4.11 -4.47
CA ALA A 25 -10.68 5.04 -5.13
C ALA A 25 -11.57 5.78 -4.12
N MET A 26 -12.20 5.05 -3.19
CA MET A 26 -13.00 5.66 -2.12
C MET A 26 -12.17 6.62 -1.26
N MET A 27 -10.95 6.23 -0.90
CA MET A 27 -10.07 7.08 -0.09
C MET A 27 -9.62 8.33 -0.87
N LYS A 28 -9.40 8.19 -2.18
CA LYS A 28 -9.13 9.31 -3.09
C LYS A 28 -10.31 10.28 -3.18
N LEU A 29 -11.53 9.75 -3.32
CA LEU A 29 -12.76 10.53 -3.36
C LEU A 29 -12.99 11.26 -2.04
N SER A 30 -12.88 10.57 -0.91
CA SER A 30 -12.98 11.17 0.43
C SER A 30 -11.94 12.27 0.65
N GLY A 31 -10.68 12.05 0.25
CA GLY A 31 -9.63 13.07 0.33
C GLY A 31 -9.87 14.28 -0.56
N THR A 32 -10.51 14.09 -1.72
CA THR A 32 -10.88 15.20 -2.61
C THR A 32 -12.04 15.99 -2.03
N LEU A 33 -13.10 15.32 -1.60
CA LEU A 33 -14.29 15.96 -1.01
C LEU A 33 -13.97 16.72 0.28
N THR A 34 -13.12 16.14 1.14
CA THR A 34 -12.72 16.76 2.42
C THR A 34 -11.55 17.74 2.30
N ARG A 35 -11.05 18.01 1.09
CA ARG A 35 -9.85 18.83 0.84
C ARG A 35 -8.62 18.34 1.64
N LYS A 36 -8.47 17.03 1.80
CA LYS A 36 -7.34 16.38 2.50
C LYS A 36 -6.40 15.72 1.48
N PRO A 37 -5.34 16.41 1.01
CA PRO A 37 -4.44 15.89 -0.02
C PRO A 37 -3.72 14.60 0.40
N GLY A 38 -3.41 14.42 1.69
CA GLY A 38 -2.82 13.19 2.21
C GLY A 38 -3.70 11.96 2.02
N LYS A 39 -5.02 12.08 2.23
CA LYS A 39 -5.99 11.00 1.98
C LYS A 39 -6.13 10.71 0.49
N LYS A 40 -6.15 11.77 -0.33
CA LYS A 40 -6.15 11.65 -1.80
C LYS A 40 -4.95 10.84 -2.29
N ALA A 41 -3.75 11.23 -1.86
CA ALA A 41 -2.50 10.59 -2.24
C ALA A 41 -2.39 9.16 -1.71
N ALA A 42 -2.86 8.89 -0.48
CA ALA A 42 -2.91 7.54 0.06
C ALA A 42 -3.84 6.62 -0.75
N GLY A 43 -4.98 7.15 -1.23
CA GLY A 43 -5.87 6.43 -2.14
C GLY A 43 -5.19 6.06 -3.45
N THR A 44 -4.49 7.01 -4.07
CA THR A 44 -3.69 6.77 -5.28
C THR A 44 -2.58 5.75 -5.06
N ARG A 45 -1.83 5.84 -3.95
CA ARG A 45 -0.79 4.87 -3.60
C ARG A 45 -1.35 3.47 -3.46
N ARG A 46 -2.53 3.31 -2.85
CA ARG A 46 -3.19 2.01 -2.72
C ARG A 46 -3.62 1.43 -4.07
N MET A 47 -4.23 2.25 -4.93
CA MET A 47 -4.59 1.81 -6.29
C MET A 47 -3.37 1.36 -7.11
N ASN A 48 -2.21 2.01 -6.89
CA ASN A 48 -0.95 1.70 -7.55
C ASN A 48 -0.14 0.59 -6.85
N GLY A 49 -0.58 0.08 -5.69
CA GLY A 49 0.16 -0.88 -4.89
C GLY A 49 1.45 -0.33 -4.26
N THR A 50 1.56 0.99 -4.12
CA THR A 50 2.69 1.70 -3.50
C THR A 50 2.37 2.26 -2.11
N ASP A 51 1.23 1.88 -1.52
CA ASP A 51 0.87 2.25 -0.15
C ASP A 51 1.61 1.44 0.93
N GLY A 52 2.54 0.57 0.55
CA GLY A 52 3.39 -0.20 1.47
C GLY A 52 2.66 -1.32 2.22
N LYS A 53 1.38 -1.54 1.94
CA LYS A 53 0.53 -2.53 2.59
C LYS A 53 1.00 -3.94 2.18
N GLY A 54 1.53 -4.70 3.15
CA GLY A 54 2.10 -6.03 2.93
C GLY A 54 3.63 -6.10 2.93
N SER A 55 4.33 -4.97 3.15
CA SER A 55 5.78 -4.95 3.37
C SER A 55 6.19 -5.35 4.80
N HIS A 56 5.23 -5.55 5.70
CA HIS A 56 5.45 -6.08 7.05
C HIS A 56 5.13 -7.57 7.06
N ARG A 57 6.01 -8.38 6.49
CA ARG A 57 6.16 -9.78 6.84
C ARG A 57 7.53 -10.29 6.42
#